data_AF-A0A0R1GQU1-F1
#
_entry.id   AF-A0A0R1GQU1-F1
#
_cell.length_a   1.000
_cell.length_b   1.000
_cell.length_c   1.000
_cell.angle_alpha   90.00
_cell.angle_beta   90.00
_cell.angle_gamma   90.00
#
_symmetry.space_group_name_H-M   'P 1'
#
loop_
_entity.id
_entity.type
_entity.pdbx_description
1 polymer ?
#
loop_
_entity_poly.entity_id
_entity_poly.type
_entity_poly.pdbx_seq_one_letter_code
_entity_poly.pdbx_strand_id
1 'polypeptide(L)'
;MRGPNFLKLHPLMDEFMEEIDSQLDVISERLIALDGSPYSTLKEMAENTKIQDWPGEWDKTTPERLAHLVDGYRYLEDLYQHGIEVSDVEKDFSTQDIFIGLKTAIEKKIWMIQAELGSAPEIDE
;
A
#
# COMPACT_ATOMS: atom_id res chain seq x y z
N MET A 1 9.36 -16.29 0.21
CA MET A 1 8.71 -16.85 1.43
C MET A 1 9.00 -18.34 1.52
N ARG A 2 9.19 -18.89 2.74
CA ARG A 2 9.28 -20.35 3.01
C ARG A 2 8.64 -20.63 4.36
N GLY A 3 8.03 -21.81 4.53
CA GLY A 3 7.46 -22.24 5.80
C GLY A 3 5.98 -22.60 5.72
N PRO A 4 5.33 -22.82 6.88
CA PRO A 4 3.90 -23.07 6.97
C PRO A 4 3.09 -22.00 6.21
N ASN A 5 1.94 -22.41 5.66
CA ASN A 5 1.04 -21.57 4.86
C ASN A 5 1.59 -21.03 3.52
N PHE A 6 2.82 -21.38 3.09
CA PHE A 6 3.38 -20.89 1.83
C PHE A 6 2.43 -21.05 0.63
N LEU A 7 1.81 -22.22 0.45
CA LEU A 7 0.90 -22.47 -0.68
C LEU A 7 -0.38 -21.63 -0.65
N LYS A 8 -0.75 -21.05 0.50
CA LYS A 8 -1.88 -20.12 0.64
C LYS A 8 -1.44 -18.68 0.45
N LEU A 9 -0.33 -18.31 1.10
CA LEU A 9 0.17 -16.95 1.11
C LEU A 9 0.83 -16.56 -0.22
N HIS A 10 1.48 -17.49 -0.92
CA HIS A 10 2.13 -17.21 -2.19
C HIS A 10 1.17 -16.63 -3.25
N PRO A 11 0.05 -17.30 -3.61
CA PRO A 11 -0.89 -16.71 -4.57
C PRO A 11 -1.59 -15.46 -4.01
N LEU A 12 -1.75 -15.35 -2.68
CA LEU A 12 -2.31 -14.14 -2.07
C LEU A 12 -1.42 -12.90 -2.27
N MET A 13 -0.09 -13.08 -2.36
CA MET A 13 0.81 -11.96 -2.68
C MET A 13 0.61 -11.46 -4.11
N ASP A 14 0.23 -12.34 -5.05
CA ASP A 14 -0.09 -11.94 -6.42
C ASP A 14 -1.39 -11.10 -6.42
N GLU A 15 -2.42 -11.53 -5.69
CA GLU A 15 -3.66 -10.74 -5.52
C GLU A 15 -3.40 -9.35 -4.91
N PHE A 16 -2.48 -9.27 -3.94
CA PHE A 16 -2.11 -7.99 -3.31
C PHE A 16 -1.32 -7.10 -4.25
N MET A 17 -0.45 -7.68 -5.08
CA MET A 17 0.31 -6.96 -6.09
C MET A 17 -0.61 -6.39 -7.17
N GLU A 18 -1.55 -7.20 -7.68
CA GLU A 18 -2.55 -6.75 -8.66
C GLU A 18 -3.39 -5.59 -8.13
N GLU A 19 -3.76 -5.63 -6.84
CA GLU A 19 -4.48 -4.52 -6.22
C GLU A 19 -3.64 -3.25 -6.17
N ILE A 20 -2.38 -3.32 -5.72
CA ILE A 20 -1.49 -2.15 -5.69
C ILE A 20 -1.20 -1.61 -7.09
N ASP A 21 -1.00 -2.46 -8.09
CA ASP A 21 -0.80 -2.05 -9.48
C ASP A 21 -2.03 -1.31 -10.03
N SER A 22 -3.24 -1.78 -9.69
CA SER A 22 -4.47 -1.06 -10.04
C SER A 22 -4.57 0.30 -9.35
N GLN A 23 -4.08 0.44 -8.11
CA GLN A 23 -4.06 1.73 -7.41
C GLN A 23 -3.02 2.68 -8.02
N LEU A 24 -1.85 2.16 -8.38
CA LEU A 24 -0.79 2.90 -9.07
C LEU A 24 -1.31 3.52 -10.38
N ASP A 25 -2.02 2.73 -11.18
CA ASP A 25 -2.59 3.18 -12.46
C ASP A 25 -3.59 4.32 -12.25
N VAL A 26 -4.57 4.13 -11.35
CA VAL A 26 -5.59 5.15 -11.04
C VAL A 26 -4.96 6.46 -10.55
N ILE A 27 -3.96 6.40 -9.65
CA ILE A 27 -3.28 7.59 -9.14
C ILE A 27 -2.47 8.28 -10.25
N SER A 28 -1.76 7.51 -11.07
CA SER A 28 -0.93 8.03 -12.17
C SER A 28 -1.79 8.72 -13.24
N GLU A 29 -2.86 8.06 -13.69
CA GLU A 29 -3.81 8.63 -14.65
C GLU A 29 -4.51 9.86 -14.08
N ARG A 30 -4.86 9.86 -12.78
CA ARG A 30 -5.44 11.03 -12.12
C ARG A 30 -4.48 12.21 -12.12
N LEU A 31 -3.20 11.98 -11.85
CA LEU A 31 -2.18 13.04 -11.89
C LEU A 31 -2.02 13.61 -13.30
N ILE A 32 -2.01 12.77 -14.34
CA ILE A 32 -1.97 13.22 -15.74
C ILE A 32 -3.22 14.04 -16.10
N ALA A 33 -4.40 13.61 -15.65
CA ALA A 33 -5.66 14.32 -15.88
C ALA A 33 -5.71 15.71 -15.23
N LEU A 34 -4.84 15.97 -14.25
CA LEU A 34 -4.63 17.28 -13.60
C LEU A 34 -3.43 18.04 -14.18
N ASP A 35 -3.00 17.69 -15.40
CA ASP A 35 -1.83 18.26 -16.10
C ASP A 35 -0.48 18.03 -15.37
N GLY A 36 -0.43 17.05 -14.47
CA GLY A 36 0.78 16.63 -13.77
C GLY A 36 1.65 15.67 -14.58
N SER A 37 2.80 15.27 -14.01
CA SER A 37 3.74 14.32 -14.62
C SER A 37 4.17 13.28 -13.59
N PRO A 38 3.63 12.05 -13.63
CA PRO A 38 4.00 11.00 -12.70
C PRO A 38 5.44 10.53 -12.91
N TYR A 39 6.07 10.05 -11.83
CA TYR A 39 7.30 9.29 -11.95
C TYR A 39 7.07 8.06 -12.83
N SER A 40 7.97 7.81 -13.77
CA SER A 40 7.77 6.80 -14.82
C SER A 40 8.99 5.91 -15.06
N THR A 41 10.01 6.02 -14.20
CA THR A 41 11.18 5.15 -14.20
C THR A 41 11.38 4.51 -12.83
N LEU A 42 11.94 3.28 -12.82
CA LEU A 42 12.27 2.59 -11.57
C LEU A 42 13.25 3.39 -10.69
N LYS A 43 14.13 4.18 -11.30
CA LYS A 43 15.07 5.04 -10.57
C LYS A 43 14.33 6.15 -9.83
N GLU A 44 13.40 6.84 -10.48
CA GLU A 44 12.59 7.88 -9.82
C GLU A 44 11.76 7.28 -8.68
N MET A 45 11.16 6.10 -8.89
CA MET A 45 10.41 5.39 -7.85
C MET A 45 11.31 5.09 -6.64
N ALA A 46 12.49 4.52 -6.87
CA ALA A 46 13.44 4.17 -5.81
C ALA A 46 14.00 5.39 -5.06
N GLU A 47 14.23 6.51 -5.76
CA GLU A 47 14.74 7.74 -5.15
C GLU A 47 13.70 8.50 -4.33
N ASN A 48 12.41 8.32 -4.62
CA ASN A 48 11.32 9.10 -4.02
C ASN A 48 10.47 8.33 -3.00
N THR A 49 10.42 6.99 -3.08
CA THR A 49 9.68 6.18 -2.13
C THR A 49 10.15 6.40 -0.69
N LYS A 50 9.23 6.29 0.27
CA LYS A 50 9.54 6.27 1.71
C LYS A 50 9.35 4.89 2.33
N ILE A 51 8.84 3.93 1.55
CA ILE A 51 8.76 2.52 1.94
C ILE A 51 10.17 1.94 1.84
N GLN A 52 10.67 1.41 2.96
CA GLN A 52 11.96 0.74 3.02
C GLN A 52 11.86 -0.63 2.36
N ASP A 53 12.85 -1.00 1.55
CA ASP A 53 12.98 -2.34 1.00
C ASP A 53 13.94 -3.19 1.84
N TRP A 54 13.82 -4.50 1.69
CA TRP A 54 14.76 -5.47 2.25
C TRP A 54 15.46 -6.23 1.13
N PRO A 55 16.77 -6.49 1.25
CA PRO A 55 17.43 -7.47 0.41
C PRO A 55 16.68 -8.81 0.42
N GLY A 56 16.54 -9.42 -0.76
CA GLY A 56 15.89 -10.71 -0.90
C GLY A 56 16.69 -11.83 -0.24
N GLU A 57 16.35 -12.17 1.00
CA GLU A 57 17.05 -13.20 1.79
C GLU A 57 16.08 -14.30 2.25
N TRP A 58 16.61 -15.50 2.55
CA TRP A 58 15.80 -16.67 2.96
C TRP A 58 15.61 -16.80 4.48
N ASP A 59 16.32 -16.00 5.27
CA ASP A 59 16.35 -16.06 6.73
C ASP A 59 15.13 -15.36 7.39
N LYS A 60 14.48 -14.42 6.71
CA LYS A 60 13.24 -13.79 7.18
C LYS A 60 12.07 -14.78 7.20
N THR A 61 11.49 -14.96 8.38
CA THR A 61 10.32 -15.79 8.63
C THR A 61 9.05 -15.20 7.99
N THR A 62 8.02 -16.02 7.82
CA THR A 62 6.72 -15.54 7.29
C THR A 62 6.10 -14.44 8.17
N PRO A 63 6.07 -14.55 9.52
CA PRO A 63 5.55 -13.46 10.37
C PRO A 63 6.32 -12.15 10.20
N GLU A 64 7.66 -12.18 10.14
CA GLU A 64 8.46 -10.95 9.92
C GLU A 64 8.13 -10.27 8.58
N ARG A 65 7.87 -11.06 7.53
CA ARG A 65 7.47 -10.52 6.22
C ARG A 65 6.07 -9.94 6.22
N LEU A 66 5.13 -10.56 6.94
CA LEU A 66 3.78 -10.04 7.07
C LEU A 66 3.76 -8.75 7.90
N ALA A 67 4.56 -8.68 8.97
CA ALA A 67 4.74 -7.43 9.73
C ALA A 67 5.32 -6.31 8.87
N HIS A 68 6.35 -6.60 8.08
CA HIS A 68 6.91 -5.63 7.13
C HIS A 68 5.91 -5.18 6.05
N LEU A 69 5.06 -6.10 5.59
CA LEU A 69 3.98 -5.77 4.66
C LEU A 69 2.95 -4.85 5.33
N VAL A 70 2.60 -5.08 6.60
CA VAL A 70 1.74 -4.19 7.39
C VAL A 70 2.38 -2.80 7.52
N ASP A 71 3.69 -2.70 7.80
CA ASP A 71 4.39 -1.41 7.88
C ASP A 71 4.28 -0.61 6.57
N GLY A 72 4.43 -1.29 5.42
CA GLY A 72 4.25 -0.68 4.11
C GLY A 72 2.81 -0.20 3.87
N TYR A 73 1.82 -1.01 4.26
CA TYR A 73 0.42 -0.61 4.17
C TYR A 73 0.06 0.54 5.12
N ARG A 74 0.64 0.60 6.31
CA ARG A 74 0.47 1.74 7.24
C ARG A 74 0.98 3.03 6.65
N TYR A 75 2.14 2.99 6.03
CA TYR A 75 2.65 4.14 5.31
C TYR A 75 1.68 4.60 4.20
N LEU A 76 1.11 3.66 3.43
CA LEU A 76 0.12 4.01 2.40
C LEU A 76 -1.17 4.59 2.99
N GLU A 77 -1.66 4.03 4.09
CA GLU A 77 -2.81 4.55 4.82
C GLU A 77 -2.63 6.01 5.24
N ASP A 78 -1.50 6.32 5.88
CA ASP A 78 -1.16 7.68 6.30
C ASP A 78 -0.99 8.62 5.11
N LEU A 79 -0.37 8.13 4.03
CA LEU A 79 -0.17 8.91 2.80
C LEU A 79 -1.51 9.23 2.13
N TYR A 80 -2.45 8.28 2.10
CA TYR A 80 -3.79 8.52 1.56
C TYR A 80 -4.59 9.46 2.47
N GLN A 81 -4.47 9.34 3.80
CA GLN A 81 -5.05 10.31 4.73
C GLN A 81 -4.55 11.73 4.44
N HIS A 82 -3.24 11.90 4.25
CA HIS A 82 -2.68 13.19 3.85
C HIS A 82 -3.22 13.68 2.51
N GLY A 83 -3.38 12.77 1.52
CA GLY A 83 -4.01 13.09 0.25
C GLY A 83 -5.46 13.57 0.38
N ILE A 84 -6.25 12.96 1.28
CA ILE A 84 -7.63 13.38 1.60
C ILE A 84 -7.66 14.81 2.16
N GLU A 85 -6.73 15.14 3.05
CA GLU A 85 -6.62 16.47 3.67
C GLU A 85 -6.22 17.54 2.64
N VAL A 86 -5.20 17.27 1.83
CA VAL A 86 -4.74 18.20 0.79
C VAL A 86 -5.84 18.44 -0.25
N SER A 87 -6.47 17.37 -0.74
CA SER A 87 -7.56 17.48 -1.72
C SER A 87 -8.80 18.15 -1.14
N ASP A 88 -9.06 18.07 0.17
CA ASP A 88 -10.10 18.89 0.81
C ASP A 88 -9.77 20.38 0.75
N VAL A 89 -8.54 20.76 1.08
CA VAL A 89 -8.10 22.17 1.07
C VAL A 89 -8.22 22.75 -0.34
N GLU A 90 -7.79 22.00 -1.36
CA GLU A 90 -7.83 22.41 -2.76
C GLU A 90 -9.21 22.25 -3.40
N LYS A 91 -10.15 21.61 -2.69
CA LYS A 91 -11.50 21.28 -3.17
C LYS A 91 -11.50 20.43 -4.44
N ASP A 92 -10.48 19.57 -4.59
CA ASP A 92 -10.46 18.51 -5.59
C ASP A 92 -11.16 17.25 -5.05
N PHE A 93 -12.48 17.28 -5.09
CA PHE A 93 -13.30 16.19 -4.55
C PHE A 93 -13.16 14.86 -5.31
N SER A 94 -12.76 14.90 -6.58
CA SER A 94 -12.55 13.65 -7.35
C SER A 94 -11.27 12.95 -6.93
N THR A 95 -10.18 13.70 -6.70
CA THR A 95 -8.95 13.12 -6.12
C THR A 95 -9.19 12.69 -4.68
N GLN A 96 -9.97 13.46 -3.92
CA GLN A 96 -10.34 13.09 -2.56
C GLN A 96 -11.08 11.74 -2.51
N ASP A 97 -12.10 11.55 -3.37
CA ASP A 97 -12.86 10.30 -3.45
C ASP A 97 -11.97 9.10 -3.78
N ILE A 98 -11.01 9.28 -4.70
CA ILE A 98 -9.98 8.27 -5.00
C ILE A 98 -9.21 7.92 -3.71
N PHE A 99 -8.64 8.90 -3.01
CA PHE A 99 -7.87 8.61 -1.79
C PHE A 99 -8.71 7.98 -0.68
N ILE A 100 -9.97 8.38 -0.49
CA ILE A 100 -10.89 7.73 0.46
C ILE A 100 -11.09 6.26 0.11
N GLY A 101 -11.38 5.96 -1.16
CA GLY A 101 -11.56 4.60 -1.63
C GLY A 101 -10.31 3.73 -1.42
N LEU A 102 -9.14 4.28 -1.76
CA LEU A 102 -7.87 3.58 -1.60
C LEU A 102 -7.50 3.37 -0.13
N LYS A 103 -7.67 4.39 0.73
CA LYS A 103 -7.45 4.25 2.19
C LYS A 103 -8.33 3.14 2.77
N THR A 104 -9.61 3.12 2.42
CA THR A 104 -10.56 2.09 2.88
C THR A 104 -10.11 0.67 2.47
N ALA A 105 -9.58 0.52 1.26
CA ALA A 105 -9.04 -0.76 0.79
C ALA A 105 -7.80 -1.18 1.60
N ILE A 106 -6.88 -0.25 1.85
CA ILE A 106 -5.67 -0.49 2.63
C ILE A 106 -5.99 -0.85 4.09
N GLU A 107 -6.88 -0.12 4.76
CA GLU A 107 -7.35 -0.44 6.12
C GLU A 107 -7.82 -1.90 6.24
N LYS A 108 -8.59 -2.37 5.25
CA LYS A 108 -9.05 -3.75 5.18
C LYS A 108 -7.90 -4.74 5.05
N LYS A 109 -6.87 -4.44 4.25
CA LYS A 109 -5.69 -5.30 4.10
C LYS A 109 -4.92 -5.39 5.40
N ILE A 110 -4.75 -4.27 6.09
CA ILE A 110 -4.06 -4.27 7.37
C ILE A 110 -4.81 -5.13 8.38
N TRP A 111 -6.13 -5.00 8.51
CA TRP A 111 -6.93 -5.90 9.34
C TRP A 111 -6.70 -7.38 9.00
N MET A 112 -6.78 -7.74 7.72
CA MET A 112 -6.65 -9.14 7.31
C MET A 112 -5.27 -9.72 7.63
N ILE A 113 -4.20 -8.94 7.44
CA ILE A 113 -2.83 -9.40 7.71
C ILE A 113 -2.56 -9.44 9.21
N GLN A 114 -3.00 -8.43 9.97
CA GLN A 114 -2.92 -8.42 11.44
C GLN A 114 -3.67 -9.62 12.03
N ALA A 115 -4.82 -10.01 11.46
CA ALA A 115 -5.55 -11.19 11.89
C ALA A 115 -4.77 -12.50 11.64
N GLU A 116 -4.06 -12.65 10.52
CA GLU A 116 -3.16 -13.80 10.27
C GLU A 116 -1.98 -13.81 11.26
N LEU A 117 -1.54 -12.63 11.73
CA LEU A 117 -0.54 -12.47 12.78
C LEU A 117 -1.10 -12.65 14.21
N GLY A 118 -2.42 -12.81 14.38
CA GLY A 118 -3.08 -12.94 15.68
C GLY A 118 -3.18 -11.64 16.47
N SER A 119 -3.13 -10.49 15.80
CA SER A 119 -3.21 -9.14 16.40
C SER A 119 -4.48 -8.40 15.98
N ALA A 120 -4.84 -7.35 16.73
CA ALA A 120 -5.92 -6.45 16.34
C ALA A 120 -5.48 -5.54 15.18
N PRO A 121 -6.43 -4.96 14.43
CA PRO A 121 -6.09 -4.02 13.37
C PRO A 121 -5.33 -2.80 13.87
N GLU A 122 -5.67 -2.18 15.00
CA GLU A 122 -5.01 -0.93 15.47
C GLU A 122 -5.04 0.20 14.41
N ILE A 123 -6.21 0.42 13.78
CA ILE A 123 -6.43 1.49 12.78
C ILE A 123 -6.77 2.84 13.46
N ASP A 124 -7.44 2.80 14.62
CA ASP A 124 -7.98 3.97 15.32
C ASP A 124 -7.14 4.40 16.54
N GLU A 125 -5.91 3.89 16.69
CA GLU A 125 -5.03 4.19 17.85
C GLU A 125 -4.12 5.40 17.65
#